data_AF-A0A5B8Z1Z7-F1
#
_entry.id   AF-A0A5B8Z1Z7-F1
#
_cell.length_a   1.000
_cell.length_b   1.000
_cell.length_c   1.000
_cell.angle_alpha   90.00
_cell.angle_beta   90.00
_cell.angle_gamma   90.00
#
_symmetry.space_group_name_H-M   'P 1'
#
loop_
_entity.id
_entity.type
_entity.pdbx_description
1 polymer ?
#
loop_
_entity_poly.entity_id
_entity_poly.type
_entity_poly.pdbx_seq_one_letter_code
_entity_poly.pdbx_strand_id
1 'polypeptide(L)'
;METLYKIEKAGVNVIKFVMVNPTEDIPVNYIDNFVRDLAHNQDIIKSCDVYDTTQFGEKIKLESENSRLYFIETEIYTYNNSKHLFVSIVPQFINQEFDKDLSELKFIIKNSLRKDWEECIWLKDEQSSSFAKELYADIHELENQLRQFINIVMIRNFGVNWWDKYTTRKIKDKYKARFSSYKRVAQSYANVSDRLLSIDTDDLLEIMTLKINKFAPENDHVVTNLLESLKETGDISTVAAEYKKVIEKLRKECEVEIDLWDSLFGKYFPEGFIDEWSDFGKNRNHVAHNKLLDLNAYKTIKKSIKAVATSLSSAEKKFNDTSFSDEEKEIIQEIEEERKAELEMLEFERMESEAGIRILDSSSICEIFAENVSGYIESIRDSIYFRDDLETEPSTFSYGEGTDNELLSIQSKLTENKLVITSNLEIDEESGGESVLTLKLLSNGELVETCNLTYTNGEAELADDQSYYLPTKYNKFSEGLISEFINEVESQIANLFPNLVKKVESAKYEAAKNGGKYPVADSECEECSEQYICIDDSICEIGTCVNCGHFNEIQKCDRCDQYYNPEVEGNSSFCQGCVDYIDKQ
;
A
#
# COMPACT_ATOMS: atom_id res chain seq x y z
N MET A 1 -58.96 -10.11 49.10
CA MET A 1 -58.18 -9.26 48.19
C MET A 1 -56.68 -9.24 48.49
N GLU A 2 -56.18 -9.71 49.65
CA GLU A 2 -54.72 -9.74 49.93
C GLU A 2 -54.02 -11.08 49.61
N THR A 3 -54.74 -12.13 49.22
CA THR A 3 -54.15 -13.44 48.93
C THR A 3 -53.71 -13.62 47.46
N LEU A 4 -54.15 -12.74 46.56
CA LEU A 4 -53.73 -12.71 45.14
C LEU A 4 -52.33 -12.07 44.94
N TYR A 5 -51.81 -11.37 45.94
CA TYR A 5 -50.59 -10.56 45.82
C TYR A 5 -49.27 -11.30 46.10
N LYS A 6 -49.30 -12.61 46.44
CA LYS A 6 -48.09 -13.36 46.83
C LYS A 6 -47.53 -14.33 45.79
N ILE A 7 -48.17 -14.47 44.62
CA ILE A 7 -47.63 -15.26 43.49
C ILE A 7 -46.83 -14.38 42.52
N GLU A 8 -46.90 -13.05 42.64
CA GLU A 8 -46.27 -12.10 41.70
C GLU A 8 -44.75 -11.87 41.87
N LYS A 9 -44.09 -12.44 42.89
CA LYS A 9 -42.68 -12.12 43.21
C LYS A 9 -41.61 -13.12 42.78
N ALA A 10 -41.94 -14.08 41.93
CA ALA A 10 -40.94 -14.82 41.17
C ALA A 10 -41.38 -14.89 39.70
N GLY A 11 -40.47 -14.60 38.77
CA GLY A 11 -40.67 -14.81 37.33
C GLY A 11 -40.72 -16.30 37.01
N VAL A 12 -41.78 -16.96 37.46
CA VAL A 12 -42.05 -18.38 37.26
C VAL A 12 -42.55 -18.57 35.82
N ASN A 13 -42.22 -19.71 35.18
CA ASN A 13 -42.69 -20.14 33.86
C ASN A 13 -44.22 -20.31 33.81
N VAL A 14 -44.94 -19.20 33.94
CA VAL A 14 -46.39 -19.18 34.14
C VAL A 14 -47.06 -18.94 32.79
N ILE A 15 -48.05 -19.77 32.52
CA ILE A 15 -48.95 -19.60 31.38
C ILE A 15 -50.32 -19.17 31.91
N LYS A 16 -50.90 -18.11 31.35
CA LYS A 16 -52.25 -17.64 31.65
C LYS A 16 -53.01 -17.33 30.37
N PHE A 17 -54.22 -17.85 30.27
CA PHE A 17 -55.17 -17.47 29.23
C PHE A 17 -56.59 -17.49 29.79
N VAL A 18 -57.49 -16.82 29.10
CA VAL A 18 -58.91 -16.78 29.43
C VAL A 18 -59.72 -17.26 28.23
N MET A 19 -60.67 -18.15 28.51
CA MET A 19 -61.71 -18.53 27.56
C MET A 19 -62.93 -17.66 27.82
N VAL A 20 -63.51 -17.12 26.76
CA VAL A 20 -64.58 -16.13 26.83
C VAL A 20 -65.80 -16.65 26.09
N ASN A 21 -66.96 -16.55 26.75
CA ASN A 21 -68.28 -16.99 26.30
C ASN A 21 -68.33 -18.47 25.90
N PRO A 22 -68.96 -19.33 26.71
CA PRO A 22 -69.14 -20.71 26.29
C PRO A 22 -70.17 -20.79 25.15
N THR A 23 -69.96 -21.72 24.23
CA THR A 23 -70.85 -21.95 23.07
C THR A 23 -72.17 -22.58 23.48
N GLU A 24 -72.16 -23.34 24.57
CA GLU A 24 -73.33 -23.92 25.22
C GLU A 24 -73.28 -23.67 26.74
N ASP A 25 -74.37 -23.94 27.45
CA ASP A 25 -74.36 -23.77 28.91
C ASP A 25 -73.43 -24.80 29.57
N ILE A 26 -72.44 -24.28 30.30
CA ILE A 26 -71.43 -25.08 31.00
C ILE A 26 -72.08 -25.89 32.14
N PRO A 27 -71.96 -27.23 32.17
CA PRO A 27 -72.48 -28.05 33.26
C PRO A 27 -71.68 -27.85 34.55
N VAL A 28 -72.30 -28.14 35.70
CA VAL A 28 -71.66 -27.99 37.03
C VAL A 28 -70.35 -28.78 37.14
N ASN A 29 -70.27 -29.96 36.51
CA ASN A 29 -69.09 -30.83 36.54
C ASN A 29 -68.20 -30.66 35.29
N TYR A 30 -68.22 -29.48 34.65
CA TYR A 30 -67.48 -29.25 33.41
C TYR A 30 -65.97 -29.47 33.57
N ILE A 31 -65.37 -28.94 34.64
CA ILE A 31 -63.93 -29.09 34.87
C ILE A 31 -63.57 -30.53 35.24
N ASP A 32 -64.41 -31.24 35.98
CA ASP A 32 -64.21 -32.68 36.23
C ASP A 32 -64.29 -33.52 34.94
N ASN A 33 -65.18 -33.16 34.01
CA ASN A 33 -65.23 -33.81 32.68
C ASN A 33 -63.96 -33.48 31.89
N PHE A 34 -63.55 -32.22 31.86
CA PHE A 34 -62.33 -31.76 31.20
C PHE A 34 -61.08 -32.47 31.73
N VAL A 35 -60.93 -32.61 33.05
CA VAL A 35 -59.80 -33.33 33.69
C VAL A 35 -59.82 -34.80 33.31
N ARG A 36 -60.98 -35.45 33.34
CA ARG A 36 -61.12 -36.84 32.87
C ARG A 36 -60.72 -36.98 31.41
N ASP A 37 -61.19 -36.11 30.54
CA ASP A 37 -60.86 -36.14 29.11
C ASP A 37 -59.36 -35.91 28.88
N LEU A 38 -58.74 -35.00 29.63
CA LEU A 38 -57.30 -34.79 29.60
C LEU A 38 -56.52 -36.04 30.07
N ALA A 39 -56.99 -36.73 31.11
CA ALA A 39 -56.34 -37.94 31.61
C ALA A 39 -56.38 -39.12 30.62
N HIS A 40 -57.29 -39.11 29.64
CA HIS A 40 -57.30 -40.10 28.55
C HIS A 40 -56.23 -39.83 27.47
N ASN A 41 -55.60 -38.66 27.47
CA ASN A 41 -54.54 -38.30 26.53
C ASN A 41 -53.17 -38.78 27.02
N GLN A 42 -52.92 -40.08 26.88
CA GLN A 42 -51.75 -40.78 27.44
C GLN A 42 -50.44 -40.52 26.68
N ASP A 43 -50.43 -39.75 25.59
CA ASP A 43 -49.21 -39.50 24.83
C ASP A 43 -48.22 -38.60 25.62
N ILE A 44 -48.74 -37.71 26.47
CA ILE A 44 -47.96 -36.73 27.23
C ILE A 44 -48.34 -36.69 28.71
N ILE A 45 -49.59 -37.07 29.06
CA ILE A 45 -50.14 -36.95 30.41
C ILE A 45 -50.19 -38.33 31.07
N LYS A 46 -49.47 -38.47 32.19
CA LYS A 46 -49.41 -39.68 33.00
C LYS A 46 -50.52 -39.74 34.04
N SER A 47 -50.76 -38.61 34.72
CA SER A 47 -51.87 -38.46 35.67
C SER A 47 -52.40 -37.04 35.67
N CYS A 48 -53.68 -36.86 35.94
CA CYS A 48 -54.34 -35.55 35.98
C CYS A 48 -55.53 -35.63 36.92
N ASP A 49 -55.45 -34.95 38.06
CA ASP A 49 -56.44 -35.05 39.13
C ASP A 49 -56.75 -33.69 39.74
N VAL A 50 -58.02 -33.44 40.06
CA VAL A 50 -58.44 -32.29 40.89
C VAL A 50 -58.04 -32.58 42.33
N TYR A 51 -57.24 -31.69 42.94
CA TYR A 51 -56.76 -31.85 44.32
C TYR A 51 -57.35 -30.84 45.31
N ASP A 52 -57.94 -29.75 44.82
CA ASP A 52 -58.57 -28.71 45.63
C ASP A 52 -59.68 -28.03 44.83
N THR A 53 -60.81 -27.72 45.48
CA THR A 53 -61.96 -27.03 44.88
C THR A 53 -62.23 -25.76 45.65
N THR A 54 -62.17 -24.62 44.95
CA THR A 54 -62.43 -23.31 45.51
C THR A 54 -63.87 -22.86 45.25
N GLN A 55 -64.26 -21.72 45.82
CA GLN A 55 -65.59 -21.13 45.57
C GLN A 55 -65.84 -20.79 44.09
N PHE A 56 -64.77 -20.53 43.32
CA PHE A 56 -64.87 -20.00 41.95
C PHE A 56 -64.23 -20.92 40.90
N GLY A 57 -63.72 -22.10 41.28
CA GLY A 57 -63.16 -23.08 40.35
C GLY A 57 -62.20 -24.06 41.00
N GLU A 58 -61.49 -24.84 40.20
CA GLU A 58 -60.76 -26.04 40.62
C GLU A 58 -59.25 -25.89 40.45
N LYS A 59 -58.48 -26.56 41.31
CA LYS A 59 -57.04 -26.74 41.18
C LYS A 59 -56.72 -28.18 40.82
N ILE A 60 -55.93 -28.32 39.77
CA ILE A 60 -55.62 -29.58 39.12
C ILE A 60 -54.12 -29.81 39.21
N LYS A 61 -53.74 -31.03 39.56
CA LYS A 61 -52.36 -31.51 39.52
C LYS A 61 -52.23 -32.41 38.30
N LEU A 62 -51.29 -32.08 37.42
CA LEU A 62 -50.99 -32.83 36.21
C LEU A 62 -49.54 -33.32 36.26
N GLU A 63 -49.33 -34.62 36.05
CA GLU A 63 -48.01 -35.23 35.88
C GLU A 63 -47.82 -35.59 34.40
N SER A 64 -46.73 -35.13 33.80
CA SER A 64 -46.34 -35.59 32.47
C SER A 64 -45.68 -36.96 32.51
N GLU A 65 -45.59 -37.63 31.36
CA GLU A 65 -44.85 -38.90 31.20
C GLU A 65 -43.37 -38.79 31.64
N ASN A 66 -42.75 -37.61 31.47
CA ASN A 66 -41.40 -37.34 31.96
C ASN A 66 -41.33 -37.07 33.47
N SER A 67 -42.39 -37.39 34.22
CA SER A 67 -42.51 -37.20 35.67
C SER A 67 -42.35 -35.74 36.12
N ARG A 68 -42.70 -34.77 35.25
CA ARG A 68 -42.78 -33.35 35.61
C ARG A 68 -44.18 -33.02 36.11
N LEU A 69 -44.25 -32.24 37.17
CA LEU A 69 -45.51 -31.84 37.80
C LEU A 69 -45.89 -30.41 37.43
N TYR A 70 -47.16 -30.23 37.08
CA TYR A 70 -47.78 -28.96 36.75
C TYR A 70 -49.03 -28.75 37.60
N PHE A 71 -49.23 -27.53 38.04
CA PHE A 71 -50.39 -27.09 38.79
C PHE A 71 -51.21 -26.16 37.91
N ILE A 72 -52.46 -26.54 37.66
CA ILE A 72 -53.40 -25.76 36.85
C ILE A 72 -54.47 -25.22 37.79
N GLU A 73 -54.68 -23.91 37.78
CA GLU A 73 -55.76 -23.26 38.51
C GLU A 73 -56.79 -22.75 37.50
N THR A 74 -58.05 -23.11 37.73
CA THR A 74 -59.19 -22.69 36.91
C THR A 74 -60.14 -21.85 37.74
N GLU A 75 -60.63 -20.74 37.18
CA GLU A 75 -61.59 -19.87 37.85
C GLU A 75 -62.64 -19.36 36.85
N ILE A 76 -63.92 -19.50 37.17
CA ILE A 76 -65.04 -19.04 36.35
C ILE A 76 -65.66 -17.79 36.97
N TYR A 77 -65.68 -16.72 36.20
CA TYR A 77 -66.34 -15.47 36.56
C TYR A 77 -67.33 -15.03 35.48
N THR A 78 -68.28 -14.18 35.85
CA THR A 78 -69.20 -13.57 34.89
C THR A 78 -69.13 -12.06 35.01
N TYR A 79 -68.79 -11.38 33.92
CA TYR A 79 -68.70 -9.94 33.83
C TYR A 79 -69.59 -9.45 32.68
N ASN A 80 -70.48 -8.49 32.94
CA ASN A 80 -71.38 -7.92 31.91
C ASN A 80 -72.11 -8.99 31.07
N ASN A 81 -72.64 -10.02 31.72
CA ASN A 81 -73.30 -11.18 31.09
C ASN A 81 -72.40 -12.07 30.20
N SER A 82 -71.08 -11.87 30.24
CA SER A 82 -70.09 -12.71 29.58
C SER A 82 -69.41 -13.62 30.61
N LYS A 83 -69.48 -14.94 30.41
CA LYS A 83 -68.81 -15.94 31.26
C LYS A 83 -67.36 -16.09 30.81
N HIS A 84 -66.41 -16.05 31.75
CA HIS A 84 -64.97 -16.15 31.52
C HIS A 84 -64.39 -17.28 32.35
N LEU A 85 -63.63 -18.19 31.73
CA LEU A 85 -62.83 -19.21 32.41
C LEU A 85 -61.36 -18.82 32.33
N PHE A 86 -60.80 -18.42 33.46
CA PHE A 86 -59.37 -18.17 33.62
C PHE A 86 -58.64 -19.48 33.87
N VAL A 87 -57.53 -19.66 33.18
CA VAL A 87 -56.66 -20.83 33.34
C VAL A 87 -55.24 -20.35 33.59
N SER A 88 -54.64 -20.80 34.69
CA SER A 88 -53.23 -20.56 35.01
C SER A 88 -52.49 -21.88 35.13
N ILE A 89 -51.38 -22.06 34.42
CA ILE A 89 -50.54 -23.26 34.47
C ILE A 89 -49.18 -22.88 35.05
N VAL A 90 -48.74 -23.62 36.07
CA VAL A 90 -47.49 -23.37 36.79
C VAL A 90 -46.71 -24.69 36.96
N PRO A 91 -45.47 -24.81 36.46
CA PRO A 91 -44.65 -25.99 36.71
C PRO A 91 -44.14 -26.02 38.15
N GLN A 92 -43.96 -27.22 38.72
CA GLN A 92 -43.42 -27.42 40.07
C GLN A 92 -41.96 -26.96 40.18
N PHE A 93 -41.15 -27.26 39.17
CA PHE A 93 -39.73 -26.92 39.13
C PHE A 93 -39.47 -25.88 38.05
N ILE A 94 -38.68 -24.88 38.42
CA ILE A 94 -38.16 -23.87 37.49
C ILE A 94 -36.73 -24.28 37.18
N ASN A 95 -36.51 -24.95 36.05
CA ASN A 95 -35.18 -25.16 35.51
C ASN A 95 -34.84 -24.02 34.53
N GLN A 96 -33.55 -23.74 34.30
CA GLN A 96 -33.10 -22.83 33.24
C GLN A 96 -33.30 -23.43 31.84
N GLU A 97 -33.41 -24.75 31.73
CA GLU A 97 -33.65 -25.43 30.46
C GLU A 97 -35.09 -25.28 29.96
N PHE A 98 -35.26 -25.27 28.63
CA PHE A 98 -36.57 -25.14 27.99
C PHE A 98 -37.50 -26.31 28.34
N ASP A 99 -38.69 -25.99 28.85
CA ASP A 99 -39.69 -26.97 29.23
C ASP A 99 -40.57 -27.39 28.04
N LYS A 100 -40.16 -28.46 27.34
CA LYS A 100 -40.88 -29.00 26.18
C LYS A 100 -42.29 -29.46 26.53
N ASP A 101 -42.43 -30.18 27.65
CA ASP A 101 -43.72 -30.69 28.13
C ASP A 101 -44.70 -29.54 28.39
N LEU A 102 -44.28 -28.48 29.09
CA LEU A 102 -45.12 -27.29 29.30
C LEU A 102 -45.55 -26.64 27.98
N SER A 103 -44.64 -26.59 27.00
CA SER A 103 -44.91 -26.02 25.68
C SER A 103 -45.98 -26.80 24.92
N GLU A 104 -46.05 -28.12 25.08
CA GLU A 104 -47.05 -28.97 24.44
C GLU A 104 -48.35 -28.96 25.24
N LEU A 105 -48.27 -29.13 26.56
CA LEU A 105 -49.40 -29.16 27.49
C LEU A 105 -50.28 -27.92 27.41
N LYS A 106 -49.68 -26.72 27.35
CA LYS A 106 -50.47 -25.48 27.26
C LYS A 106 -51.38 -25.45 26.02
N PHE A 107 -50.93 -26.00 24.90
CA PHE A 107 -51.74 -26.09 23.68
C PHE A 107 -52.79 -27.21 23.76
N ILE A 108 -52.47 -28.34 24.38
CA ILE A 108 -53.44 -29.43 24.62
C ILE A 108 -54.60 -28.89 25.46
N ILE A 109 -54.30 -28.28 26.61
CA ILE A 109 -55.30 -27.70 27.52
C ILE A 109 -56.12 -26.63 26.79
N LYS A 110 -55.44 -25.68 26.12
CA LYS A 110 -56.09 -24.60 25.36
C LYS A 110 -56.97 -25.12 24.24
N ASN A 111 -56.52 -26.10 23.45
CA ASN A 111 -57.28 -26.64 22.32
C ASN A 111 -58.45 -27.51 22.77
N SER A 112 -58.31 -28.25 23.87
CA SER A 112 -59.41 -29.00 24.47
C SER A 112 -60.52 -28.07 24.94
N LEU A 113 -60.18 -27.01 25.68
CA LEU A 113 -61.15 -26.01 26.13
C LEU A 113 -61.75 -25.22 24.96
N ARG A 114 -60.96 -24.82 23.95
CA ARG A 114 -61.42 -23.93 22.87
C ARG A 114 -62.64 -24.46 22.08
N LYS A 115 -62.92 -25.76 22.13
CA LYS A 115 -64.10 -26.38 21.47
C LYS A 115 -65.42 -25.87 22.04
N ASP A 116 -65.44 -25.55 23.34
CA ASP A 116 -66.67 -25.21 24.07
C ASP A 116 -66.81 -23.70 24.31
N TRP A 117 -65.89 -22.88 23.77
CA TRP A 117 -65.79 -21.45 24.05
C TRP A 117 -65.58 -20.64 22.77
N GLU A 118 -66.16 -19.45 22.68
CA GLU A 118 -66.13 -18.60 21.48
C GLU A 118 -64.75 -17.97 21.24
N GLU A 119 -64.10 -17.48 22.29
CA GLU A 119 -62.80 -16.80 22.19
C GLU A 119 -61.79 -17.31 23.22
N CYS A 120 -60.51 -17.20 22.87
CA CYS A 120 -59.38 -17.53 23.73
C CYS A 120 -58.39 -16.36 23.69
N ILE A 121 -58.18 -15.71 24.83
CA ILE A 121 -57.26 -14.58 24.96
C ILE A 121 -56.08 -15.00 25.84
N TRP A 122 -54.88 -14.95 25.28
CA TRP A 122 -53.65 -15.19 26.03
C TRP A 122 -53.30 -13.96 26.85
N LEU A 123 -53.13 -14.14 28.16
CA LEU A 123 -52.82 -13.06 29.10
C LEU A 123 -51.32 -13.02 29.42
N LYS A 124 -50.70 -14.19 29.57
CA LYS A 124 -49.28 -14.33 29.85
C LYS A 124 -48.74 -15.65 29.32
N ASP A 125 -47.61 -15.62 28.63
CA ASP A 125 -46.85 -16.82 28.28
C ASP A 125 -45.35 -16.51 28.46
N GLU A 126 -44.78 -16.99 29.57
CA GLU A 126 -43.37 -16.73 29.87
C GLU A 126 -42.42 -17.43 28.88
N GLN A 127 -42.81 -18.59 28.31
CA GLN A 127 -41.98 -19.26 27.30
C GLN A 127 -41.93 -18.44 26.00
N SER A 128 -43.09 -17.97 25.52
CA SER A 128 -43.16 -17.06 24.37
C SER A 128 -42.41 -15.75 24.64
N SER A 129 -42.50 -15.23 25.86
CA SER A 129 -41.78 -14.02 26.26
C SER A 129 -40.26 -14.22 26.28
N SER A 130 -39.80 -15.39 26.74
CA SER A 130 -38.39 -15.78 26.71
C SER A 130 -37.86 -15.85 25.27
N PHE A 131 -38.61 -16.49 24.36
CA PHE A 131 -38.29 -16.52 22.94
C PHE A 131 -38.18 -15.11 22.35
N ALA A 132 -39.14 -14.23 22.65
CA ALA A 132 -39.12 -12.86 22.15
C ALA A 132 -37.91 -12.07 22.66
N LYS A 133 -37.55 -12.20 23.95
CA LYS A 133 -36.37 -11.55 24.54
C LYS A 133 -35.08 -11.96 23.85
N GLU A 134 -34.90 -13.26 23.60
CA GLU A 134 -33.71 -13.78 22.93
C GLU A 134 -33.65 -13.30 21.47
N LEU A 135 -34.74 -13.46 20.71
CA LEU A 135 -34.79 -13.01 19.31
C LEU A 135 -34.59 -11.50 19.17
N TYR A 136 -35.11 -10.71 20.11
CA TYR A 136 -34.96 -9.26 20.08
C TYR A 136 -33.50 -8.83 20.25
N ALA A 137 -32.72 -9.53 21.07
CA ALA A 137 -31.29 -9.28 21.20
C ALA A 137 -30.56 -9.53 19.87
N ASP A 138 -30.81 -10.68 19.23
CA ASP A 138 -30.20 -11.04 17.95
C ASP A 138 -30.60 -10.05 16.83
N ILE A 139 -31.88 -9.66 16.78
CA ILE A 139 -32.41 -8.66 15.83
C ILE A 139 -31.71 -7.31 16.03
N HIS A 140 -31.59 -6.86 17.28
CA HIS A 140 -30.99 -5.57 17.60
C HIS A 140 -29.52 -5.51 17.15
N GLU A 141 -28.76 -6.58 17.36
CA GLU A 141 -27.38 -6.66 16.88
C GLU A 141 -27.32 -6.59 15.35
N LEU A 142 -28.12 -7.39 14.67
CA LEU A 142 -28.14 -7.45 13.20
C LEU A 142 -28.57 -6.13 12.53
N GLU A 143 -29.58 -5.44 13.08
CA GLU A 143 -29.98 -4.11 12.58
C GLU A 143 -28.85 -3.09 12.71
N ASN A 144 -28.13 -3.11 13.82
CA ASN A 144 -27.01 -2.19 14.04
C ASN A 144 -25.82 -2.52 13.15
N GLN A 145 -25.52 -3.79 12.91
CA GLN A 145 -24.51 -4.21 11.93
C GLN A 145 -24.85 -3.66 10.53
N LEU A 146 -26.10 -3.79 10.07
CA LEU A 146 -26.47 -3.25 8.75
C LEU A 146 -26.32 -1.71 8.70
N ARG A 147 -26.70 -1.00 9.78
CA ARG A 147 -26.50 0.45 9.87
C ARG A 147 -25.03 0.83 9.78
N GLN A 148 -24.14 0.08 10.44
CA GLN A 148 -22.70 0.30 10.37
C GLN A 148 -22.18 0.07 8.95
N PHE A 149 -22.57 -1.05 8.33
CA PHE A 149 -22.18 -1.39 6.98
C PHE A 149 -22.60 -0.31 5.97
N ILE A 150 -23.87 0.11 5.98
CA ILE A 150 -24.37 1.18 5.11
C ILE A 150 -23.58 2.48 5.33
N ASN A 151 -23.35 2.88 6.60
CA ASN A 151 -22.59 4.09 6.89
C ASN A 151 -21.17 4.04 6.30
N ILE A 152 -20.43 2.95 6.51
CA ILE A 152 -19.05 2.82 6.05
C ILE A 152 -19.00 2.81 4.52
N VAL A 153 -19.84 2.00 3.87
CA VAL A 153 -19.89 1.92 2.40
C VAL A 153 -20.20 3.31 1.80
N MET A 154 -21.22 4.00 2.32
CA MET A 154 -21.62 5.30 1.80
C MET A 154 -20.56 6.39 2.08
N ILE A 155 -19.93 6.39 3.26
CA ILE A 155 -18.90 7.38 3.60
C ILE A 155 -17.65 7.20 2.74
N ARG A 156 -17.18 5.97 2.53
CA ARG A 156 -15.97 5.72 1.72
C ARG A 156 -16.17 6.05 0.24
N ASN A 157 -17.39 5.88 -0.30
CA ASN A 157 -17.68 6.16 -1.71
C ASN A 157 -18.13 7.61 -1.98
N PHE A 158 -18.85 8.24 -1.04
CA PHE A 158 -19.51 9.53 -1.27
C PHE A 158 -19.18 10.62 -0.24
N GLY A 159 -18.40 10.29 0.79
CA GLY A 159 -18.05 11.19 1.88
C GLY A 159 -19.19 11.47 2.87
N VAL A 160 -18.90 12.25 3.90
CA VAL A 160 -19.82 12.51 5.04
C VAL A 160 -21.15 13.17 4.66
N ASN A 161 -21.21 13.85 3.51
CA ASN A 161 -22.39 14.56 3.02
C ASN A 161 -23.35 13.66 2.23
N TRP A 162 -23.10 12.35 2.17
CA TRP A 162 -23.90 11.42 1.39
C TRP A 162 -25.39 11.44 1.78
N TRP A 163 -25.70 11.58 3.08
CA TRP A 163 -27.08 11.63 3.57
C TRP A 163 -27.86 12.79 2.96
N ASP A 164 -27.23 13.95 2.86
CA ASP A 164 -27.89 15.15 2.37
C ASP A 164 -28.08 15.11 0.85
N LYS A 165 -27.18 14.45 0.12
CA LYS A 165 -27.23 14.33 -1.34
C LYS A 165 -28.09 13.17 -1.84
N TYR A 166 -27.94 12.01 -1.24
CA TYR A 166 -28.42 10.74 -1.82
C TYR A 166 -29.58 10.12 -1.04
N THR A 167 -30.04 10.70 0.07
CA THR A 167 -31.22 10.18 0.81
C THR A 167 -32.52 10.88 0.41
N THR A 168 -33.62 10.12 0.37
CA THR A 168 -34.96 10.62 0.01
C THR A 168 -35.52 11.61 1.03
N ARG A 169 -36.39 12.51 0.57
CA ARG A 169 -37.09 13.47 1.44
C ARG A 169 -37.92 12.77 2.52
N LYS A 170 -38.58 11.65 2.18
CA LYS A 170 -39.38 10.84 3.10
C LYS A 170 -38.55 10.39 4.31
N ILE A 171 -37.36 9.85 4.07
CA ILE A 171 -36.46 9.36 5.12
C ILE A 171 -35.90 10.53 5.95
N LYS A 172 -35.54 11.64 5.29
CA LYS A 172 -35.09 12.87 5.97
C LYS A 172 -36.17 13.46 6.90
N ASP A 173 -37.42 13.46 6.48
CA ASP A 173 -38.54 13.98 7.27
C ASP A 173 -38.84 13.06 8.47
N LYS A 174 -38.76 11.73 8.30
CA LYS A 174 -38.82 10.76 9.42
C LYS A 174 -37.73 11.04 10.46
N TYR A 175 -36.49 11.25 10.01
CA TYR A 175 -35.37 11.59 10.89
C TYR A 175 -35.65 12.87 11.69
N LYS A 176 -36.03 13.96 11.01
CA LYS A 176 -36.33 15.25 11.65
C LYS A 176 -37.41 15.14 12.73
N ALA A 177 -38.44 14.32 12.49
CA ALA A 177 -39.53 14.11 13.45
C ALA A 177 -39.06 13.40 14.75
N ARG A 178 -37.99 12.60 14.70
CA ARG A 178 -37.52 11.77 15.82
C ARG A 178 -36.25 12.30 16.51
N PHE A 179 -35.45 13.10 15.80
CA PHE A 179 -34.15 13.61 16.24
C PHE A 179 -34.18 14.36 17.57
N SER A 180 -35.15 15.26 17.77
CA SER A 180 -35.20 16.12 18.97
C SER A 180 -35.43 15.32 20.25
N SER A 181 -36.17 14.22 20.19
CA SER A 181 -36.41 13.34 21.35
C SER A 181 -35.18 12.54 21.74
N TYR A 182 -34.40 12.05 20.77
CA TYR A 182 -33.25 11.19 21.05
C TYR A 182 -32.08 11.96 21.65
N LYS A 183 -31.73 13.12 21.09
CA LYS A 183 -30.62 13.94 21.61
C LYS A 183 -30.84 14.50 23.01
N ARG A 184 -32.11 14.61 23.45
CA ARG A 184 -32.44 15.05 24.81
C ARG A 184 -32.02 14.03 25.87
N VAL A 185 -32.08 12.74 25.56
CA VAL A 185 -31.87 11.65 26.55
C VAL A 185 -30.39 11.40 26.78
N ALA A 186 -29.57 11.40 25.73
CA ALA A 186 -28.16 11.04 25.81
C ALA A 186 -27.26 12.21 25.38
N GLN A 187 -27.14 13.23 26.24
CA GLN A 187 -26.40 14.47 25.94
C GLN A 187 -24.92 14.25 25.62
N SER A 188 -24.29 13.20 26.18
CA SER A 188 -22.90 12.84 25.90
C SER A 188 -22.64 12.51 24.42
N TYR A 189 -23.68 12.17 23.65
CA TYR A 189 -23.59 11.89 22.21
C TYR A 189 -24.19 13.02 21.35
N ALA A 190 -24.39 14.22 21.89
CA ALA A 190 -25.03 15.33 21.17
C ALA A 190 -24.30 15.72 19.88
N ASN A 191 -22.98 15.51 19.82
CA ASN A 191 -22.11 15.77 18.67
C ASN A 191 -21.92 14.55 17.74
N VAL A 192 -22.62 13.45 17.95
CA VAL A 192 -22.56 12.25 17.10
C VAL A 192 -23.73 12.25 16.11
N SER A 193 -23.49 11.73 14.91
CA SER A 193 -24.54 11.50 13.90
C SER A 193 -25.40 10.30 14.31
N ASP A 194 -26.71 10.55 14.47
CA ASP A 194 -27.73 9.56 14.83
C ASP A 194 -28.71 9.28 13.68
N ARG A 195 -28.36 9.71 12.46
CA ARG A 195 -29.20 9.66 11.25
C ARG A 195 -29.73 8.26 10.98
N LEU A 196 -28.84 7.28 10.80
CA LEU A 196 -29.24 5.88 10.60
C LEU A 196 -29.82 5.25 11.87
N LEU A 197 -29.48 5.70 13.08
CA LEU A 197 -30.03 5.16 14.32
C LEU A 197 -31.51 5.54 14.53
N SER A 198 -31.99 6.57 13.82
CA SER A 198 -33.32 7.15 13.99
C SER A 198 -34.35 6.65 12.96
N ILE A 199 -33.97 5.75 12.05
CA ILE A 199 -34.83 5.26 10.96
C ILE A 199 -35.14 3.77 11.11
N ASP A 200 -36.22 3.32 10.48
CA ASP A 200 -36.74 1.97 10.64
C ASP A 200 -35.93 0.96 9.80
N THR A 201 -36.08 -0.33 10.09
CA THR A 201 -35.40 -1.44 9.40
C THR A 201 -35.74 -1.49 7.91
N ASP A 202 -36.99 -1.20 7.57
CA ASP A 202 -37.44 -1.13 6.17
C ASP A 202 -36.80 0.06 5.43
N ASP A 203 -36.55 1.17 6.13
CA ASP A 203 -35.90 2.35 5.54
C ASP A 203 -34.43 2.05 5.18
N LEU A 204 -33.77 1.11 5.88
CA LEU A 204 -32.40 0.70 5.54
C LEU A 204 -32.32 0.01 4.19
N LEU A 205 -33.26 -0.90 3.91
CA LEU A 205 -33.36 -1.56 2.62
C LEU A 205 -33.74 -0.55 1.52
N GLU A 206 -34.64 0.40 1.83
CA GLU A 206 -34.99 1.51 0.91
C GLU A 206 -33.76 2.35 0.55
N ILE A 207 -32.83 2.59 1.50
CA ILE A 207 -31.57 3.30 1.22
C ILE A 207 -30.66 2.49 0.31
N MET A 208 -30.44 1.21 0.61
CA MET A 208 -29.52 0.37 -0.17
C MET A 208 -29.98 0.15 -1.62
N THR A 209 -31.29 0.15 -1.86
CA THR A 209 -31.90 -0.11 -3.17
C THR A 209 -32.32 1.17 -3.90
N LEU A 210 -31.89 2.33 -3.42
CA LEU A 210 -32.31 3.60 -3.99
C LEU A 210 -31.69 3.81 -5.38
N LYS A 211 -32.55 4.15 -6.34
CA LYS A 211 -32.16 4.62 -7.67
C LYS A 211 -32.28 6.13 -7.74
N ILE A 212 -31.17 6.79 -8.06
CA ILE A 212 -31.04 8.23 -8.13
C ILE A 212 -31.15 8.60 -9.59
N ASN A 213 -32.20 9.35 -9.92
CA ASN A 213 -32.51 9.67 -11.29
C ASN A 213 -32.10 11.10 -11.62
N LYS A 214 -31.58 11.29 -12.82
CA LYS A 214 -31.32 12.59 -13.43
C LYS A 214 -32.40 12.86 -14.47
N PHE A 215 -32.92 14.07 -14.44
CA PHE A 215 -33.86 14.52 -15.46
C PHE A 215 -33.10 14.73 -16.78
N ALA A 216 -33.45 13.97 -17.82
CA ALA A 216 -32.83 13.99 -19.12
C ALA A 216 -33.93 14.06 -20.20
N PRO A 217 -34.55 15.24 -20.40
CA PRO A 217 -35.67 15.36 -21.31
C PRO A 217 -35.22 15.21 -22.76
N GLU A 218 -35.85 14.29 -23.50
CA GLU A 218 -35.71 14.21 -24.97
C GLU A 218 -36.47 15.35 -25.69
N ASN A 219 -37.37 16.07 -25.01
CA ASN A 219 -38.17 17.15 -25.60
C ASN A 219 -38.67 18.18 -24.56
N ASP A 220 -38.14 19.40 -24.59
CA ASP A 220 -38.46 20.50 -23.64
C ASP A 220 -39.93 21.00 -23.70
N HIS A 221 -40.65 20.74 -24.79
CA HIS A 221 -41.94 21.39 -25.08
C HIS A 221 -43.17 20.68 -24.49
N VAL A 222 -43.05 19.44 -24.04
CA VAL A 222 -44.21 18.63 -23.63
C VAL A 222 -44.63 18.97 -22.19
N VAL A 223 -43.68 19.10 -21.28
CA VAL A 223 -43.92 19.41 -19.86
C VAL A 223 -44.43 20.85 -19.70
N THR A 224 -43.87 21.79 -20.48
CA THR A 224 -44.31 23.20 -20.52
C THR A 224 -45.74 23.33 -21.03
N ASN A 225 -46.08 22.70 -22.16
CA ASN A 225 -47.44 22.73 -22.72
C ASN A 225 -48.48 22.08 -21.77
N LEU A 226 -48.11 21.01 -21.05
CA LEU A 226 -49.00 20.36 -20.07
C LEU A 226 -49.19 21.19 -18.78
N LEU A 227 -48.16 21.91 -18.34
CA LEU A 227 -48.25 22.84 -17.21
C LEU A 227 -49.06 24.09 -17.55
N GLU A 228 -49.02 24.53 -18.81
CA GLU A 228 -49.86 25.64 -19.32
C GLU A 228 -51.32 25.22 -19.45
N SER A 229 -51.62 24.03 -19.99
CA SER A 229 -53.00 23.53 -20.07
C SER A 229 -53.66 23.33 -18.70
N LEU A 230 -52.86 23.05 -17.66
CA LEU A 230 -53.32 22.93 -16.26
C LEU A 230 -53.70 24.28 -15.61
N LYS A 231 -53.24 25.41 -16.14
CA LYS A 231 -53.64 26.75 -15.65
C LYS A 231 -55.03 27.18 -16.13
N GLU A 232 -55.55 26.56 -17.20
CA GLU A 232 -56.80 26.96 -17.86
C GLU A 232 -58.02 26.17 -17.39
N THR A 233 -57.85 25.02 -16.72
CA THR A 233 -58.94 24.14 -16.27
C THR A 233 -59.32 24.36 -14.80
N GLY A 234 -60.58 24.73 -14.55
CA GLY A 234 -61.10 25.13 -13.23
C GLY A 234 -61.66 24.02 -12.32
N ASP A 235 -61.50 22.74 -12.66
CA ASP A 235 -62.06 21.62 -11.88
C ASP A 235 -60.95 20.75 -11.26
N ILE A 236 -60.93 20.73 -9.92
CA ILE A 236 -59.90 20.16 -9.03
C ILE A 236 -59.66 18.65 -9.28
N SER A 237 -60.71 17.90 -9.65
CA SER A 237 -60.61 16.45 -9.86
C SER A 237 -59.87 16.09 -11.16
N THR A 238 -60.16 16.82 -12.23
CA THR A 238 -59.47 16.74 -13.54
C THR A 238 -58.03 17.21 -13.44
N VAL A 239 -57.78 18.31 -12.73
CA VAL A 239 -56.44 18.83 -12.45
C VAL A 239 -55.58 17.77 -11.75
N ALA A 240 -56.10 17.08 -10.72
CA ALA A 240 -55.35 16.03 -10.02
C ALA A 240 -55.00 14.81 -10.91
N ALA A 241 -55.89 14.41 -11.81
CA ALA A 241 -55.64 13.32 -12.76
C ALA A 241 -54.60 13.69 -13.83
N GLU A 242 -54.65 14.93 -14.33
CA GLU A 242 -53.68 15.46 -15.28
C GLU A 242 -52.30 15.67 -14.64
N TYR A 243 -52.24 16.16 -13.40
CA TYR A 243 -50.99 16.25 -12.62
C TYR A 243 -50.31 14.88 -12.45
N LYS A 244 -51.07 13.81 -12.20
CA LYS A 244 -50.52 12.45 -12.14
C LYS A 244 -49.90 12.02 -13.47
N LYS A 245 -50.56 12.31 -14.60
CA LYS A 245 -50.02 12.02 -15.93
C LYS A 245 -48.73 12.80 -16.21
N VAL A 246 -48.67 14.08 -15.80
CA VAL A 246 -47.46 14.90 -15.91
C VAL A 246 -46.32 14.31 -15.08
N ILE A 247 -46.58 13.94 -13.83
CA ILE A 247 -45.58 13.32 -12.94
C ILE A 247 -45.11 11.97 -13.50
N GLU A 248 -46.01 11.15 -14.04
CA GLU A 248 -45.64 9.87 -14.69
C GLU A 248 -44.79 10.08 -15.94
N LYS A 249 -45.07 11.12 -16.72
CA LYS A 249 -44.30 11.45 -17.92
C LYS A 249 -42.92 11.99 -17.57
N LEU A 250 -42.84 12.90 -16.58
CA LEU A 250 -41.58 13.36 -15.99
C LEU A 250 -40.74 12.20 -15.43
N ARG A 251 -41.37 11.21 -14.80
CA ARG A 251 -40.66 10.00 -14.33
C ARG A 251 -40.13 9.13 -15.46
N LYS A 252 -40.78 9.12 -16.63
CA LYS A 252 -40.30 8.40 -17.82
C LYS A 252 -39.16 9.13 -18.54
N GLU A 253 -39.12 10.45 -18.41
CA GLU A 253 -38.04 11.32 -18.92
C GLU A 253 -36.87 11.45 -17.94
N CYS A 254 -36.92 10.70 -16.83
CA CYS A 254 -35.82 10.57 -15.88
C CYS A 254 -35.03 9.31 -16.20
N GLU A 255 -33.72 9.44 -16.36
CA GLU A 255 -32.79 8.32 -16.48
C GLU A 255 -32.17 8.01 -15.12
N VAL A 256 -31.84 6.74 -14.86
CA VAL A 256 -31.13 6.36 -13.64
C VAL A 256 -29.67 6.81 -13.77
N GLU A 257 -29.28 7.79 -12.95
CA GLU A 257 -27.90 8.29 -12.88
C GLU A 257 -27.03 7.37 -12.02
N ILE A 258 -27.58 6.92 -10.89
CA ILE A 258 -26.88 6.03 -9.96
C ILE A 258 -27.87 5.02 -9.38
N ASP A 259 -27.60 3.74 -9.56
CA ASP A 259 -28.28 2.66 -8.83
C ASP A 259 -27.40 2.23 -7.64
N LEU A 260 -27.79 2.56 -6.41
CA LEU A 260 -26.96 2.26 -5.24
C LEU A 260 -26.80 0.76 -5.01
N TRP A 261 -27.78 -0.06 -5.38
CA TRP A 261 -27.67 -1.50 -5.23
C TRP A 261 -26.65 -2.03 -6.22
N ASP A 262 -26.84 -1.79 -7.52
CA ASP A 262 -25.97 -2.36 -8.54
C ASP A 262 -24.55 -1.79 -8.48
N SER A 263 -24.39 -0.51 -8.12
CA SER A 263 -23.08 0.15 -8.08
C SER A 263 -22.29 -0.13 -6.80
N LEU A 264 -22.93 -0.19 -5.62
CA LEU A 264 -22.23 -0.25 -4.33
C LEU A 264 -22.47 -1.54 -3.58
N PHE A 265 -23.73 -1.94 -3.38
CA PHE A 265 -24.06 -2.99 -2.40
C PHE A 265 -24.11 -4.41 -3.00
N GLY A 266 -24.70 -4.57 -4.18
CA GLY A 266 -25.06 -5.85 -4.78
C GLY A 266 -23.88 -6.79 -4.97
N LYS A 267 -22.68 -6.28 -5.28
CA LYS A 267 -21.45 -7.07 -5.41
C LYS A 267 -21.01 -7.80 -4.13
N TYR A 268 -21.48 -7.35 -2.96
CA TYR A 268 -21.09 -7.94 -1.67
C TYR A 268 -22.08 -8.99 -1.17
N PHE A 269 -23.34 -8.92 -1.60
CA PHE A 269 -24.43 -9.78 -1.13
C PHE A 269 -24.80 -10.89 -2.13
N PRO A 270 -25.43 -11.98 -1.67
CA PRO A 270 -26.04 -12.96 -2.57
C PRO A 270 -27.28 -12.39 -3.27
N GLU A 271 -27.63 -12.94 -4.45
CA GLU A 271 -28.77 -12.48 -5.28
C GLU A 271 -30.11 -12.45 -4.53
N GLY A 272 -30.32 -13.36 -3.57
CA GLY A 272 -31.56 -13.45 -2.77
C GLY A 272 -31.62 -12.56 -1.53
N PHE A 273 -30.59 -11.75 -1.25
CA PHE A 273 -30.50 -11.01 0.03
C PHE A 273 -31.66 -10.04 0.28
N ILE A 274 -32.16 -9.38 -0.76
CA ILE A 274 -33.27 -8.42 -0.63
C ILE A 274 -34.52 -9.11 -0.09
N ASP A 275 -34.83 -10.31 -0.61
CA ASP A 275 -35.98 -11.10 -0.16
C ASP A 275 -35.76 -11.64 1.26
N GLU A 276 -34.56 -12.13 1.56
CA GLU A 276 -34.17 -12.57 2.91
C GLU A 276 -34.33 -11.44 3.94
N TRP A 277 -33.91 -10.21 3.59
CA TRP A 277 -34.07 -9.03 4.46
C TRP A 277 -35.53 -8.63 4.62
N SER A 278 -36.33 -8.70 3.55
CA SER A 278 -37.78 -8.43 3.59
C SER A 278 -38.50 -9.38 4.54
N ASP A 279 -38.17 -10.69 4.48
CA ASP A 279 -38.74 -11.68 5.40
C ASP A 279 -38.22 -11.51 6.83
N PHE A 280 -36.95 -11.15 7.00
CA PHE A 280 -36.41 -10.73 8.30
C PHE A 280 -37.20 -9.54 8.87
N GLY A 281 -37.50 -8.51 8.07
CA GLY A 281 -38.29 -7.35 8.50
C GLY A 281 -39.68 -7.73 9.02
N LYS A 282 -40.36 -8.66 8.34
CA LYS A 282 -41.67 -9.20 8.80
C LYS A 282 -41.52 -9.94 10.14
N ASN A 283 -40.51 -10.80 10.25
CA ASN A 283 -40.23 -11.57 11.48
C ASN A 283 -39.89 -10.64 12.65
N ARG A 284 -39.06 -9.62 12.40
CA ARG A 284 -38.70 -8.58 13.35
C ARG A 284 -39.92 -7.82 13.87
N ASN A 285 -40.83 -7.42 12.97
CA ASN A 285 -42.07 -6.74 13.35
C ASN A 285 -42.98 -7.63 14.20
N HIS A 286 -42.95 -8.95 13.99
CA HIS A 286 -43.67 -9.90 14.84
C HIS A 286 -43.13 -9.91 16.27
N VAL A 287 -41.80 -10.00 16.42
CA VAL A 287 -41.11 -10.01 17.71
C VAL A 287 -41.26 -8.67 18.44
N ALA A 288 -40.99 -7.54 17.76
CA ALA A 288 -40.99 -6.21 18.35
C ALA A 288 -42.37 -5.76 18.86
N HIS A 289 -43.46 -6.27 18.26
CA HIS A 289 -44.83 -6.02 18.72
C HIS A 289 -45.32 -7.04 19.76
N ASN A 290 -44.40 -7.83 20.36
CA ASN A 290 -44.68 -8.82 21.40
C ASN A 290 -45.79 -9.82 21.02
N LYS A 291 -45.89 -10.18 19.74
CA LYS A 291 -46.82 -11.21 19.29
C LYS A 291 -46.35 -12.57 19.80
N LEU A 292 -47.31 -13.46 20.09
CA LEU A 292 -47.00 -14.79 20.61
C LEU A 292 -46.14 -15.60 19.65
N LEU A 293 -45.25 -16.41 20.23
CA LEU A 293 -44.29 -17.27 19.55
C LEU A 293 -44.41 -18.67 20.11
N ASP A 294 -44.61 -19.63 19.22
CA ASP A 294 -44.37 -21.04 19.52
C ASP A 294 -42.90 -21.41 19.21
N LEU A 295 -42.54 -22.64 19.58
CA LEU A 295 -41.18 -23.16 19.36
C LEU A 295 -40.79 -23.21 17.88
N ASN A 296 -41.74 -23.44 16.97
CA ASN A 296 -41.49 -23.55 15.54
C ASN A 296 -41.23 -22.18 14.91
N ALA A 297 -42.05 -21.18 15.26
CA ALA A 297 -41.86 -19.79 14.89
C ALA A 297 -40.52 -19.28 15.42
N TYR A 298 -40.19 -19.55 16.69
CA TYR A 298 -38.90 -19.19 17.27
C TYR A 298 -37.73 -19.78 16.45
N LYS A 299 -37.75 -21.09 16.16
CA LYS A 299 -36.69 -21.74 15.37
C LYS A 299 -36.59 -21.17 13.96
N THR A 300 -37.72 -20.91 13.32
CA THR A 300 -37.78 -20.37 11.95
C THR A 300 -37.21 -18.95 11.90
N ILE A 301 -37.64 -18.09 12.82
CA ILE A 301 -37.12 -16.71 12.92
C ILE A 301 -35.64 -16.73 13.24
N LYS A 302 -35.19 -17.55 14.20
CA LYS A 302 -33.78 -17.68 14.55
C LYS A 302 -32.92 -18.14 13.38
N LYS A 303 -33.44 -19.04 12.54
CA LYS A 303 -32.77 -19.46 11.30
C LYS A 303 -32.69 -18.31 10.28
N SER A 304 -33.77 -17.55 10.10
CA SER A 304 -33.81 -16.37 9.23
C SER A 304 -32.78 -15.32 9.67
N ILE A 305 -32.70 -15.02 10.97
CA ILE A 305 -31.69 -14.10 11.53
C ILE A 305 -30.27 -14.59 11.23
N LYS A 306 -29.98 -15.87 11.48
CA LYS A 306 -28.65 -16.45 11.20
C LYS A 306 -28.25 -16.37 9.73
N ALA A 307 -29.20 -16.61 8.82
CA ALA A 307 -28.94 -16.51 7.39
C ALA A 307 -28.53 -15.09 6.98
N VAL A 308 -29.32 -14.09 7.39
CA VAL A 308 -29.04 -12.68 7.10
C VAL A 308 -27.75 -12.22 7.77
N ALA A 309 -27.50 -12.61 9.02
CA ALA A 309 -26.25 -12.29 9.72
C ALA A 309 -25.02 -12.86 8.99
N THR A 310 -25.11 -14.10 8.49
CA THR A 310 -24.01 -14.72 7.72
C THR A 310 -23.75 -13.97 6.41
N SER A 311 -24.81 -13.61 5.70
CA SER A 311 -24.73 -12.80 4.48
C SER A 311 -24.09 -11.44 4.75
N LEU A 312 -24.45 -10.78 5.85
CA LEU A 312 -23.90 -9.48 6.23
C LEU A 312 -22.43 -9.55 6.64
N SER A 313 -22.05 -10.49 7.52
CA SER A 313 -20.64 -10.66 7.89
C SER A 313 -19.76 -11.02 6.69
N SER A 314 -20.30 -11.78 5.74
CA SER A 314 -19.59 -12.07 4.48
C SER A 314 -19.43 -10.83 3.61
N ALA A 315 -20.46 -9.98 3.53
CA ALA A 315 -20.42 -8.72 2.81
C ALA A 315 -19.41 -7.73 3.44
N GLU A 316 -19.39 -7.62 4.76
CA GLU A 316 -18.42 -6.81 5.52
C GLU A 316 -16.98 -7.25 5.24
N LYS A 317 -16.73 -8.57 5.27
CA LYS A 317 -15.40 -9.12 4.95
C LYS A 317 -14.99 -8.77 3.52
N LYS A 318 -15.84 -9.07 2.53
CA LYS A 318 -15.55 -8.75 1.12
C LYS A 318 -15.34 -7.25 0.90
N PHE A 319 -16.09 -6.41 1.61
CA PHE A 319 -15.93 -4.95 1.52
C PHE A 319 -14.57 -4.51 2.07
N ASN A 320 -14.17 -4.99 3.24
CA ASN A 320 -12.87 -4.66 3.82
C ASN A 320 -11.70 -5.18 2.98
N ASP A 321 -11.84 -6.36 2.37
CA ASP A 321 -10.82 -6.95 1.50
C ASP A 321 -10.68 -6.24 0.13
N THR A 322 -11.65 -5.40 -0.26
CA THR A 322 -11.66 -4.71 -1.57
C THR A 322 -11.60 -3.20 -1.48
N SER A 323 -11.98 -2.61 -0.34
CA SER A 323 -12.03 -1.18 -0.13
C SER A 323 -10.73 -0.68 0.51
N PHE A 324 -9.67 -0.60 -0.30
CA PHE A 324 -8.41 0.02 0.11
C PHE A 324 -8.53 1.55 0.12
N SER A 325 -7.97 2.15 1.16
CA SER A 325 -7.67 3.59 1.21
C SER A 325 -6.65 3.98 0.13
N ASP A 326 -6.53 5.28 -0.14
CA ASP A 326 -5.57 5.73 -1.15
C ASP A 326 -4.13 5.53 -0.65
N GLU A 327 -3.90 5.66 0.66
CA GLU A 327 -2.63 5.34 1.31
C GLU A 327 -2.27 3.84 1.20
N GLU A 328 -3.24 2.95 1.39
CA GLU A 328 -3.02 1.50 1.21
C GLU A 328 -2.73 1.13 -0.25
N LYS A 329 -3.37 1.80 -1.21
CA LYS A 329 -3.10 1.57 -2.65
C LYS A 329 -1.71 2.01 -3.03
N GLU A 330 -1.24 3.15 -2.50
CA GLU A 330 0.11 3.65 -2.75
C GLU A 330 1.16 2.66 -2.25
N ILE A 331 0.99 2.12 -1.05
CA ILE A 331 1.89 1.07 -0.51
C ILE A 331 1.86 -0.20 -1.36
N ILE A 332 0.68 -0.64 -1.82
CA ILE A 332 0.57 -1.83 -2.68
C ILE A 332 1.30 -1.59 -4.01
N GLN A 333 1.17 -0.40 -4.60
CA GLN A 333 1.86 -0.04 -5.83
C GLN A 333 3.38 -0.04 -5.64
N GLU A 334 3.88 0.53 -4.55
CA GLU A 334 5.31 0.52 -4.22
C GLU A 334 5.85 -0.92 -4.09
N ILE A 335 5.13 -1.81 -3.39
CA ILE A 335 5.50 -3.23 -3.27
C ILE A 335 5.47 -3.94 -4.64
N GLU A 336 4.49 -3.64 -5.50
CA GLU A 336 4.41 -4.22 -6.84
C GLU A 336 5.58 -3.74 -7.73
N GLU A 337 5.97 -2.48 -7.63
CA GLU A 337 7.12 -1.90 -8.32
C GLU A 337 8.44 -2.52 -7.84
N GLU A 338 8.66 -2.64 -6.52
CA GLU A 338 9.82 -3.31 -5.94
C GLU A 338 9.92 -4.77 -6.41
N ARG A 339 8.80 -5.51 -6.36
CA ARG A 339 8.76 -6.90 -6.81
C ARG A 339 9.05 -7.02 -8.31
N LYS A 340 8.57 -6.07 -9.11
CA LYS A 340 8.86 -6.06 -10.55
C LYS A 340 10.35 -5.83 -10.80
N ALA A 341 10.96 -4.88 -10.10
CA ALA A 341 12.40 -4.63 -10.19
C ALA A 341 13.23 -5.84 -9.75
N GLU A 342 12.84 -6.54 -8.68
CA GLU A 342 13.49 -7.79 -8.24
C GLU A 342 13.42 -8.89 -9.31
N LEU A 343 12.26 -9.05 -9.96
CA LEU A 343 12.09 -10.00 -11.05
C LEU A 343 12.93 -9.65 -12.28
N GLU A 344 13.03 -8.36 -12.63
CA GLU A 344 13.88 -7.88 -13.72
C GLU A 344 15.37 -8.17 -13.43
N MET A 345 15.85 -7.93 -12.20
CA MET A 345 17.23 -8.27 -11.80
C MET A 345 17.52 -9.78 -11.91
N LEU A 346 16.60 -10.63 -11.43
CA LEU A 346 16.73 -12.08 -11.54
C LEU A 346 16.77 -12.54 -13.02
N GLU A 347 16.05 -11.86 -13.90
CA GLU A 347 16.09 -12.13 -15.33
C GLU A 347 17.43 -11.73 -15.96
N PHE A 348 18.01 -10.59 -15.59
CA PHE A 348 19.36 -10.20 -16.00
C PHE A 348 20.42 -11.19 -15.51
N GLU A 349 20.39 -11.60 -14.24
CA GLU A 349 21.32 -12.61 -13.71
C GLU A 349 21.20 -13.95 -14.46
N ARG A 350 19.96 -14.37 -14.77
CA ARG A 350 19.72 -15.57 -15.56
C ARG A 350 20.31 -15.43 -16.97
N MET A 351 20.10 -14.28 -17.61
CA MET A 351 20.62 -13.98 -18.94
C MET A 351 22.15 -14.07 -18.98
N GLU A 352 22.84 -13.39 -18.06
CA GLU A 352 24.30 -13.43 -17.95
C GLU A 352 24.82 -14.86 -17.73
N SER A 353 24.19 -15.59 -16.79
CA SER A 353 24.63 -16.94 -16.42
C SER A 353 24.41 -17.97 -17.51
N GLU A 354 23.32 -17.89 -18.27
CA GLU A 354 23.00 -18.85 -19.33
C GLU A 354 23.81 -18.58 -20.60
N ALA A 355 23.94 -17.31 -21.00
CA ALA A 355 24.67 -16.93 -22.19
C ALA A 355 26.19 -16.83 -21.97
N GLY A 356 26.65 -16.80 -20.71
CA GLY A 356 28.07 -16.70 -20.36
C GLY A 356 28.66 -15.34 -20.71
N ILE A 357 27.87 -14.28 -20.56
CA ILE A 357 28.25 -12.89 -20.83
C ILE A 357 28.11 -12.05 -19.56
N ARG A 358 28.62 -10.83 -19.59
CA ARG A 358 28.36 -9.79 -18.60
C ARG A 358 27.78 -8.56 -19.26
N ILE A 359 26.82 -7.90 -18.62
CA ILE A 359 26.33 -6.58 -18.99
C ILE A 359 26.80 -5.64 -17.89
N LEU A 360 27.93 -4.99 -18.14
CA LEU A 360 28.60 -4.13 -17.16
C LEU A 360 28.00 -2.73 -17.13
N ASP A 361 27.99 -2.14 -15.93
CA ASP A 361 27.66 -0.73 -15.71
C ASP A 361 28.84 0.19 -16.04
N SER A 362 28.60 1.50 -16.07
CA SER A 362 29.63 2.51 -16.36
C SER A 362 30.84 2.40 -15.46
N SER A 363 30.64 2.10 -14.17
CA SER A 363 31.73 2.02 -13.19
C SER A 363 32.66 0.85 -13.51
N SER A 364 32.08 -0.31 -13.81
CA SER A 364 32.82 -1.52 -14.15
C SER A 364 33.53 -1.38 -15.51
N ILE A 365 32.91 -0.73 -16.49
CA ILE A 365 33.53 -0.44 -17.79
C ILE A 365 34.72 0.53 -17.61
N CYS A 366 34.56 1.57 -16.78
CA CYS A 366 35.63 2.50 -16.43
C CYS A 366 36.85 1.80 -15.82
N GLU A 367 36.62 0.86 -14.90
CA GLU A 367 37.70 0.09 -14.26
C GLU A 367 38.49 -0.72 -15.28
N ILE A 368 37.80 -1.36 -16.25
CA ILE A 368 38.47 -2.10 -17.33
C ILE A 368 39.42 -1.19 -18.12
N PHE A 369 38.98 0.01 -18.53
CA PHE A 369 39.86 0.94 -19.25
C PHE A 369 41.03 1.42 -18.39
N ALA A 370 40.78 1.73 -17.12
CA ALA A 370 41.81 2.20 -16.19
C ALA A 370 42.90 1.13 -15.95
N GLU A 371 42.51 -0.12 -15.71
CA GLU A 371 43.44 -1.24 -15.55
C GLU A 371 44.31 -1.43 -16.81
N ASN A 372 43.70 -1.38 -18.00
CA ASN A 372 44.44 -1.59 -19.25
C ASN A 372 45.36 -0.41 -19.61
N VAL A 373 45.04 0.84 -19.26
CA VAL A 373 45.87 2.01 -19.58
C VAL A 373 46.95 2.30 -18.54
N SER A 374 46.66 2.05 -17.25
CA SER A 374 47.57 2.36 -16.14
C SER A 374 48.98 1.76 -16.33
N GLY A 375 49.06 0.48 -16.73
CA GLY A 375 50.35 -0.20 -16.94
C GLY A 375 51.22 0.45 -18.02
N TYR A 376 50.62 1.03 -19.07
CA TYR A 376 51.36 1.72 -20.12
C TYR A 376 51.88 3.08 -19.66
N ILE A 377 51.06 3.84 -18.93
CA ILE A 377 51.46 5.13 -18.38
C ILE A 377 52.59 4.95 -17.34
N GLU A 378 52.51 3.92 -16.51
CA GLU A 378 53.59 3.55 -15.59
C GLU A 378 54.89 3.19 -16.32
N SER A 379 54.81 2.41 -17.40
CA SER A 379 55.97 2.07 -18.22
C SER A 379 56.67 3.31 -18.80
N ILE A 380 55.90 4.29 -19.28
CA ILE A 380 56.46 5.55 -19.79
C ILE A 380 57.14 6.32 -18.64
N ARG A 381 56.50 6.41 -17.47
CA ARG A 381 57.04 7.10 -16.29
C ARG A 381 58.35 6.46 -15.81
N ASP A 382 58.40 5.13 -15.74
CA ASP A 382 59.60 4.38 -15.35
C ASP A 382 60.77 4.63 -16.32
N SER A 383 60.49 4.76 -17.63
CA SER A 383 61.52 5.02 -18.64
C SER A 383 62.24 6.36 -18.46
N ILE A 384 61.56 7.34 -17.82
CA ILE A 384 62.08 8.69 -17.57
C ILE A 384 62.40 8.93 -16.09
N TYR A 385 62.23 7.94 -15.21
CA TYR A 385 62.34 8.09 -13.76
C TYR A 385 63.68 8.67 -13.28
N PHE A 386 64.80 8.30 -13.93
CA PHE A 386 66.14 8.78 -13.57
C PHE A 386 66.56 10.08 -14.28
N ARG A 387 65.64 10.75 -14.97
CA ARG A 387 65.92 12.00 -15.70
C ARG A 387 65.56 13.22 -14.85
N ASP A 388 66.53 13.74 -14.12
CA ASP A 388 66.36 14.94 -13.28
C ASP A 388 66.08 16.20 -14.10
N ASP A 389 66.40 16.18 -15.40
CA ASP A 389 66.16 17.25 -16.37
C ASP A 389 64.70 17.38 -16.81
N LEU A 390 63.85 16.42 -16.42
CA LEU A 390 62.42 16.40 -16.71
C LEU A 390 61.60 16.58 -15.43
N GLU A 391 60.48 17.25 -15.57
CA GLU A 391 59.43 17.33 -14.55
C GLU A 391 58.20 16.57 -15.05
N THR A 392 57.64 15.73 -14.19
CA THR A 392 56.44 14.96 -14.50
C THR A 392 55.36 15.31 -13.50
N GLU A 393 54.18 15.68 -13.99
CA GLU A 393 53.01 15.89 -13.14
C GLU A 393 52.13 14.64 -13.25
N PRO A 394 51.94 13.89 -12.14
CA PRO A 394 51.03 12.76 -12.13
C PRO A 394 49.60 13.29 -12.04
N SER A 395 48.77 12.91 -13.00
CA SER A 395 47.33 13.02 -12.87
C SER A 395 46.73 11.64 -12.61
N THR A 396 45.68 11.61 -11.79
CA THR A 396 44.89 10.41 -11.55
C THR A 396 43.94 10.24 -12.74
N PHE A 397 43.75 9.01 -13.20
CA PHE A 397 42.75 8.71 -14.23
C PHE A 397 41.39 9.24 -13.75
N SER A 398 40.85 10.24 -14.45
CA SER A 398 39.61 10.92 -14.11
C SER A 398 38.49 10.38 -15.00
N TYR A 399 37.33 10.12 -14.40
CA TYR A 399 36.17 9.48 -15.03
C TYR A 399 35.17 10.49 -15.61
N GLY A 400 35.62 11.71 -15.94
CA GLY A 400 34.75 12.72 -16.55
C GLY A 400 34.43 12.35 -18.00
N GLU A 401 33.21 11.85 -18.24
CA GLU A 401 32.71 11.48 -19.56
C GLU A 401 32.69 12.69 -20.52
N GLY A 402 33.18 12.51 -21.74
CA GLY A 402 33.21 13.55 -22.78
C GLY A 402 34.19 14.70 -22.54
N THR A 403 35.02 14.65 -21.50
CA THR A 403 36.09 15.64 -21.26
C THR A 403 37.48 15.04 -21.47
N ASP A 404 38.36 15.79 -22.14
CA ASP A 404 39.76 15.41 -22.24
C ASP A 404 40.43 15.58 -20.87
N ASN A 405 40.78 14.45 -20.24
CA ASN A 405 41.49 14.38 -18.97
C ASN A 405 42.99 14.18 -19.24
N GLU A 406 43.85 15.03 -18.70
CA GLU A 406 45.30 14.80 -18.76
C GLU A 406 45.66 13.54 -17.95
N LEU A 407 46.44 12.63 -18.52
CA LEU A 407 46.93 11.38 -17.91
C LEU A 407 48.41 11.45 -17.50
N LEU A 408 49.20 12.17 -18.28
CA LEU A 408 50.61 12.37 -18.02
C LEU A 408 51.07 13.65 -18.72
N SER A 409 51.76 14.51 -17.97
CA SER A 409 52.44 15.69 -18.51
C SER A 409 53.94 15.58 -18.23
N ILE A 410 54.75 15.74 -19.27
CA ILE A 410 56.22 15.73 -19.22
C ILE A 410 56.70 17.09 -19.71
N GLN A 411 57.45 17.80 -18.86
CA GLN A 411 58.00 19.11 -19.17
C GLN A 411 59.52 19.09 -19.00
N SER A 412 60.23 19.78 -19.89
CA SER A 412 61.68 19.97 -19.75
C SER A 412 61.98 21.10 -18.77
N LYS A 413 62.99 20.91 -17.91
CA LYS A 413 63.56 22.01 -17.10
C LYS A 413 64.58 22.85 -17.87
N LEU A 414 65.06 22.33 -19.00
CA LEU A 414 66.09 22.93 -19.84
C LEU A 414 65.51 23.74 -21.01
N THR A 415 64.27 23.46 -21.39
CA THR A 415 63.59 24.06 -22.56
C THR A 415 62.12 24.29 -22.25
N GLU A 416 61.43 25.12 -23.02
CA GLU A 416 59.97 25.29 -22.90
C GLU A 416 59.15 24.12 -23.50
N ASN A 417 59.79 23.01 -23.87
CA ASN A 417 59.10 21.87 -24.48
C ASN A 417 58.23 21.12 -23.47
N LYS A 418 57.02 20.76 -23.89
CA LYS A 418 56.02 20.02 -23.12
C LYS A 418 55.39 18.91 -23.97
N LEU A 419 55.24 17.72 -23.39
CA LEU A 419 54.53 16.60 -23.97
C LEU A 419 53.39 16.19 -23.03
N VAL A 420 52.17 16.08 -23.53
CA VAL A 420 50.97 15.76 -22.73
C VAL A 420 50.20 14.60 -23.36
N ILE A 421 49.82 13.64 -22.55
CA ILE A 421 48.91 12.55 -22.91
C ILE A 421 47.56 12.84 -22.29
N THR A 422 46.49 12.85 -23.09
CA THR A 422 45.11 13.04 -22.61
C THR A 422 44.24 11.85 -22.96
N SER A 423 43.22 11.57 -22.15
CA SER A 423 42.17 10.57 -22.43
C SER A 423 40.78 11.17 -22.49
N ASN A 424 39.93 10.60 -23.32
CA ASN A 424 38.50 10.92 -23.41
C ASN A 424 37.71 9.62 -23.44
N LEU A 425 36.75 9.46 -22.53
CA LEU A 425 35.97 8.24 -22.38
C LEU A 425 34.50 8.51 -22.76
N GLU A 426 33.96 7.65 -23.63
CA GLU A 426 32.55 7.58 -24.00
C GLU A 426 32.03 6.18 -23.63
N ILE A 427 30.97 6.11 -22.82
CA ILE A 427 30.44 4.84 -22.28
C ILE A 427 29.07 4.52 -22.87
N ASP A 428 28.88 3.25 -23.22
CA ASP A 428 27.60 2.69 -23.61
C ASP A 428 27.30 1.46 -22.74
N GLU A 429 26.36 1.61 -21.80
CA GLU A 429 25.93 0.57 -20.86
C GLU A 429 24.93 -0.42 -21.47
N GLU A 430 24.40 -0.14 -22.66
CA GLU A 430 23.37 -0.98 -23.27
C GLU A 430 23.90 -2.38 -23.59
N SER A 431 22.98 -3.35 -23.69
CA SER A 431 23.33 -4.71 -24.09
C SER A 431 23.91 -4.71 -25.50
N GLY A 432 25.13 -5.21 -25.65
CA GLY A 432 25.88 -5.15 -26.90
C GLY A 432 26.40 -3.77 -27.31
N GLY A 433 26.31 -2.78 -26.42
CA GLY A 433 26.86 -1.44 -26.56
C GLY A 433 28.38 -1.45 -26.66
N GLU A 434 28.95 -0.44 -27.31
CA GLU A 434 30.40 -0.31 -27.50
C GLU A 434 30.90 1.00 -26.89
N SER A 435 31.71 0.88 -25.85
CA SER A 435 32.38 2.00 -25.17
C SER A 435 33.76 2.24 -25.78
N VAL A 436 34.18 3.51 -25.86
CA VAL A 436 35.42 3.92 -26.53
C VAL A 436 36.24 4.85 -25.65
N LEU A 437 37.53 4.52 -25.48
CA LEU A 437 38.53 5.41 -24.88
C LEU A 437 39.47 5.95 -25.95
N THR A 438 39.51 7.27 -26.10
CA THR A 438 40.40 7.97 -27.03
C THR A 438 41.58 8.55 -26.28
N LEU A 439 42.80 8.07 -26.57
CA LEU A 439 44.07 8.62 -26.10
C LEU A 439 44.63 9.57 -27.15
N LYS A 440 45.11 10.74 -26.74
CA LYS A 440 45.73 11.74 -27.62
C LYS A 440 47.10 12.13 -27.09
N LEU A 441 48.07 12.25 -28.01
CA LEU A 441 49.41 12.74 -27.73
C LEU A 441 49.55 14.18 -28.22
N LEU A 442 49.86 15.10 -27.33
CA LEU A 442 50.03 16.53 -27.60
C LEU A 442 51.48 16.94 -27.38
N SER A 443 52.15 17.43 -28.42
CA SER A 443 53.51 18.00 -28.36
C SER A 443 53.43 19.51 -28.47
N ASN A 444 53.89 20.24 -27.45
CA ASN A 444 53.82 21.70 -27.37
C ASN A 444 52.41 22.28 -27.68
N GLY A 445 51.36 21.51 -27.36
CA GLY A 445 49.96 21.87 -27.62
C GLY A 445 49.41 21.44 -29.00
N GLU A 446 50.23 20.87 -29.88
CA GLU A 446 49.79 20.32 -31.17
C GLU A 446 49.55 18.81 -31.09
N LEU A 447 48.46 18.34 -31.71
CA LEU A 447 48.13 16.92 -31.77
C LEU A 447 49.11 16.19 -32.70
N VAL A 448 49.80 15.19 -32.13
CA VAL A 448 50.75 14.33 -32.84
C VAL A 448 50.09 13.04 -33.27
N GLU A 449 49.44 12.35 -32.33
CA GLU A 449 48.84 11.04 -32.58
C GLU A 449 47.59 10.80 -31.72
N THR A 450 46.74 9.88 -32.15
CA THR A 450 45.52 9.48 -31.45
C THR A 450 45.34 7.97 -31.54
N CYS A 451 44.94 7.34 -30.44
CA CYS A 451 44.69 5.91 -30.34
C CYS A 451 43.33 5.66 -29.67
N ASN A 452 42.53 4.76 -30.24
CA ASN A 452 41.23 4.39 -29.68
C ASN A 452 41.28 2.95 -29.16
N LEU A 453 40.86 2.78 -27.91
CA LEU A 453 40.60 1.49 -27.27
C LEU A 453 39.08 1.29 -27.22
N THR A 454 38.61 0.07 -27.41
CA THR A 454 37.17 -0.22 -27.35
C THR A 454 36.85 -1.36 -26.41
N TYR A 455 35.68 -1.28 -25.77
CA TYR A 455 35.09 -2.35 -24.98
C TYR A 455 33.66 -2.60 -25.45
N THR A 456 33.36 -3.84 -25.84
CA THR A 456 32.02 -4.27 -26.22
C THR A 456 31.35 -4.98 -25.05
N ASN A 457 30.15 -4.53 -24.66
CA ASN A 457 29.35 -5.17 -23.62
C ASN A 457 28.73 -6.48 -24.14
N GLY A 458 28.37 -7.38 -23.22
CA GLY A 458 27.70 -8.63 -23.58
C GLY A 458 26.31 -8.39 -24.17
N GLU A 459 25.93 -9.20 -25.14
CA GLU A 459 24.58 -9.20 -25.73
C GLU A 459 24.07 -10.63 -25.84
N ALA A 460 22.82 -10.85 -25.43
CA ALA A 460 22.18 -12.15 -25.52
C ALA A 460 20.73 -12.01 -25.92
N GLU A 461 20.25 -12.99 -26.67
CA GLU A 461 18.86 -13.10 -27.08
C GLU A 461 18.29 -14.44 -26.63
N LEU A 462 16.98 -14.49 -26.39
CA LEU A 462 16.28 -15.72 -26.07
C LEU A 462 16.16 -16.58 -27.33
N ALA A 463 16.58 -17.84 -27.28
CA ALA A 463 16.52 -18.72 -28.44
C ALA A 463 15.06 -19.01 -28.86
N ASP A 464 14.75 -18.92 -30.15
CA ASP A 464 13.39 -19.12 -30.71
C ASP A 464 12.77 -20.49 -30.36
N ASP A 465 13.61 -21.50 -30.12
CA ASP A 465 13.22 -22.89 -29.89
C ASP A 465 13.58 -23.42 -28.49
N GLN A 466 14.20 -22.63 -27.61
CA GLN A 466 14.68 -23.06 -26.30
C GLN A 466 14.43 -22.03 -25.18
N SER A 467 14.29 -22.51 -23.94
CA SER A 467 13.95 -21.69 -22.76
C SER A 467 15.17 -21.02 -22.10
N TYR A 468 16.24 -20.76 -22.86
CA TYR A 468 17.48 -20.20 -22.32
C TYR A 468 18.09 -19.16 -23.28
N TYR A 469 18.92 -18.28 -22.71
CA TYR A 469 19.60 -17.21 -23.44
C TYR A 469 20.84 -17.70 -24.18
N LEU A 470 21.03 -17.23 -25.43
CA LEU A 470 22.23 -17.44 -26.23
C LEU A 470 22.96 -16.12 -26.46
N PRO A 471 24.30 -16.09 -26.39
CA PRO A 471 25.06 -14.88 -26.64
C PRO A 471 25.03 -14.52 -28.14
N THR A 472 24.70 -13.27 -28.43
CA THR A 472 24.83 -12.65 -29.75
C THR A 472 26.15 -11.87 -29.86
N LYS A 473 26.60 -11.24 -28.76
CA LYS A 473 27.93 -10.65 -28.61
C LYS A 473 28.57 -11.04 -27.29
N TYR A 474 29.87 -11.32 -27.33
CA TYR A 474 30.67 -11.58 -26.15
C TYR A 474 31.38 -10.31 -25.69
N ASN A 475 31.60 -10.20 -24.38
CA ASN A 475 32.45 -9.18 -23.80
C ASN A 475 33.83 -9.19 -24.45
N LYS A 476 34.29 -8.05 -24.93
CA LYS A 476 35.58 -7.96 -25.63
C LYS A 476 36.23 -6.61 -25.41
N PHE A 477 37.47 -6.63 -24.94
CA PHE A 477 38.36 -5.47 -24.92
C PHE A 477 39.29 -5.51 -26.14
N SER A 478 39.50 -4.37 -26.78
CA SER A 478 40.38 -4.21 -27.93
C SER A 478 41.43 -3.15 -27.63
N GLU A 479 42.69 -3.58 -27.56
CA GLU A 479 43.86 -2.72 -27.33
C GLU A 479 44.19 -1.79 -28.51
N GLY A 480 43.48 -1.91 -29.64
CA GLY A 480 43.63 -1.01 -30.78
C GLY A 480 45.07 -0.97 -31.31
N LEU A 481 45.62 0.24 -31.43
CA LEU A 481 47.00 0.51 -31.85
C LEU A 481 47.86 1.08 -30.70
N ILE A 482 47.56 0.71 -29.45
CA ILE A 482 48.24 1.29 -28.28
C ILE A 482 49.75 1.08 -28.29
N SER A 483 50.23 -0.05 -28.81
CA SER A 483 51.66 -0.30 -28.94
C SER A 483 52.34 0.67 -29.92
N GLU A 484 51.66 1.04 -31.01
CA GLU A 484 52.17 2.03 -31.97
C GLU A 484 52.19 3.42 -31.34
N PHE A 485 51.11 3.78 -30.63
CA PHE A 485 51.02 5.02 -29.87
C PHE A 485 52.15 5.18 -28.85
N ILE A 486 52.49 4.11 -28.11
CA ILE A 486 53.59 4.15 -27.14
C ILE A 486 54.94 4.34 -27.83
N ASN A 487 55.19 3.65 -28.95
CA ASN A 487 56.43 3.84 -29.70
C ASN A 487 56.58 5.29 -30.19
N GLU A 488 55.48 5.94 -30.59
CA GLU A 488 55.50 7.34 -30.96
C GLU A 488 55.72 8.26 -29.75
N VAL A 489 55.12 7.97 -28.59
CA VAL A 489 55.42 8.68 -27.34
C VAL A 489 56.92 8.61 -27.01
N GLU A 490 57.52 7.42 -27.05
CA GLU A 490 58.95 7.25 -26.80
C GLU A 490 59.83 8.00 -27.82
N SER A 491 59.44 7.97 -29.09
CA SER A 491 60.08 8.72 -30.17
C SER A 491 60.03 10.24 -29.91
N GLN A 492 58.87 10.77 -29.52
CA GLN A 492 58.70 12.17 -29.16
C GLN A 492 59.52 12.55 -27.92
N ILE A 493 59.58 11.69 -26.90
CA ILE A 493 60.45 11.91 -25.73
C ILE A 493 61.92 12.00 -26.15
N ALA A 494 62.40 11.09 -27.01
CA ALA A 494 63.78 11.10 -27.48
C ALA A 494 64.11 12.34 -28.33
N ASN A 495 63.15 12.83 -29.12
CA ASN A 495 63.34 13.97 -30.02
C ASN A 495 63.24 15.33 -29.30
N LEU A 496 62.22 15.51 -28.45
CA LEU A 496 61.95 16.77 -27.75
C LEU A 496 62.87 16.97 -26.54
N PHE A 497 63.28 15.87 -25.91
CA PHE A 497 64.08 15.87 -24.69
C PHE A 497 65.41 15.12 -24.90
N PRO A 498 66.34 15.63 -25.73
CA PRO A 498 67.62 14.98 -25.94
C PRO A 498 68.45 14.95 -24.65
N ASN A 499 69.10 13.82 -24.35
CA ASN A 499 69.98 13.70 -23.19
C ASN A 499 71.25 14.54 -23.38
N LEU A 500 71.28 15.74 -22.77
CA LEU A 500 72.39 16.68 -22.89
C LEU A 500 73.64 16.25 -22.11
N VAL A 501 73.48 15.46 -21.03
CA VAL A 501 74.62 14.88 -20.29
C VAL A 501 75.51 14.07 -21.22
N LYS A 502 74.93 13.21 -22.06
CA LYS A 502 75.67 12.42 -23.07
C LYS A 502 76.38 13.30 -24.11
N LYS A 503 75.78 14.42 -24.51
CA LYS A 503 76.43 15.38 -25.43
C LYS A 503 77.63 16.04 -24.76
N VAL A 504 77.49 16.45 -23.51
CA VAL A 504 78.56 17.05 -22.70
C VAL A 504 79.69 16.05 -22.45
N GLU A 505 79.40 14.78 -22.12
CA GLU A 505 80.41 13.73 -21.96
C GLU A 505 81.20 13.47 -23.25
N SER A 506 80.51 13.47 -24.40
CA SER A 506 81.16 13.32 -25.71
C SER A 506 82.10 14.50 -25.99
N ALA A 507 81.66 15.73 -25.72
CA ALA A 507 82.48 16.93 -25.84
C ALA A 507 83.65 16.95 -24.82
N LYS A 508 83.44 16.46 -23.59
CA LYS A 508 84.51 16.26 -22.59
C LYS A 508 85.59 15.32 -23.13
N TYR A 509 85.19 14.20 -23.74
CA TYR A 509 86.11 13.23 -24.34
C TYR A 509 86.90 13.83 -25.53
N GLU A 510 86.24 14.57 -26.42
CA GLU A 510 86.92 15.25 -27.53
C GLU A 510 87.90 16.33 -27.06
N ALA A 511 87.51 17.11 -26.05
CA ALA A 511 88.38 18.09 -25.42
C ALA A 511 89.64 17.44 -24.83
N ALA A 512 89.48 16.33 -24.10
CA ALA A 512 90.62 15.56 -23.55
C ALA A 512 91.56 15.01 -24.63
N LYS A 513 91.01 14.58 -25.77
CA LYS A 513 91.79 14.04 -26.90
C LYS A 513 92.52 15.11 -27.71
N ASN A 514 91.90 16.27 -27.91
CA ASN A 514 92.40 17.34 -28.78
C ASN A 514 93.08 18.49 -28.02
N GLY A 515 93.15 18.44 -26.69
CA GLY A 515 93.71 19.51 -25.85
C GLY A 515 92.81 20.75 -25.76
N GLY A 516 91.50 20.57 -25.91
CA GLY A 516 90.49 21.63 -25.81
C GLY A 516 90.09 21.92 -24.36
N LYS A 517 89.31 23.00 -24.16
CA LYS A 517 88.69 23.29 -22.85
C LYS A 517 87.51 22.33 -22.63
N TYR A 518 87.32 21.89 -21.39
CA TYR A 518 86.14 21.11 -21.04
C TYR A 518 84.87 21.95 -21.22
N PRO A 519 83.75 21.34 -21.64
CA PRO A 519 82.47 22.03 -21.83
C PRO A 519 81.69 22.27 -20.53
N VAL A 520 82.28 21.95 -19.36
CA VAL A 520 81.67 22.18 -18.04
C VAL A 520 82.59 22.97 -17.12
N ALA A 521 82.02 23.63 -16.12
CA ALA A 521 82.76 24.25 -15.03
C ALA A 521 83.35 23.21 -14.06
N ASP A 522 84.36 23.60 -13.30
CA ASP A 522 85.01 22.75 -12.29
C ASP A 522 84.22 22.69 -10.96
N SER A 523 83.22 23.57 -10.79
CA SER A 523 82.35 23.63 -9.61
C SER A 523 81.19 22.62 -9.69
N GLU A 524 80.72 22.15 -8.53
CA GLU A 524 79.55 21.30 -8.39
C GLU A 524 78.25 22.13 -8.48
N CYS A 525 77.19 21.54 -9.06
CA CYS A 525 75.88 22.20 -9.12
C CYS A 525 75.28 22.38 -7.73
N GLU A 526 74.69 23.54 -7.45
CA GLU A 526 74.09 23.88 -6.16
C GLU A 526 72.89 22.99 -5.79
N GLU A 527 72.16 22.47 -6.78
CA GLU A 527 70.96 21.66 -6.55
C GLU A 527 71.26 20.15 -6.53
N CYS A 528 71.96 19.63 -7.54
CA CYS A 528 72.19 18.18 -7.68
C CYS A 528 73.61 17.73 -7.28
N SER A 529 74.51 18.65 -6.92
CA SER A 529 75.92 18.38 -6.54
C SER A 529 76.76 17.67 -7.62
N GLU A 530 76.30 17.63 -8.86
CA GLU A 530 77.02 17.03 -9.98
C GLU A 530 77.83 18.07 -10.78
N GLN A 531 78.95 17.65 -11.38
CA GLN A 531 79.86 18.50 -12.17
C GLN A 531 79.45 18.59 -13.65
N TYR A 532 78.22 19.07 -13.88
CA TYR A 532 77.58 19.20 -15.19
C TYR A 532 77.10 20.63 -15.52
N ILE A 533 77.62 21.64 -14.82
CA ILE A 533 77.36 23.06 -15.15
C ILE A 533 77.96 23.39 -16.51
N CYS A 534 77.15 23.72 -17.50
CA CYS A 534 77.61 24.00 -18.86
C CYS A 534 78.33 25.35 -18.96
N ILE A 535 79.45 25.37 -19.69
CA ILE A 535 80.18 26.60 -20.04
C ILE A 535 80.36 26.77 -21.56
N ASP A 536 79.64 25.95 -22.33
CA ASP A 536 79.61 25.97 -23.78
C ASP A 536 78.22 26.39 -24.26
N ASP A 537 78.12 27.65 -24.68
CA ASP A 537 76.88 28.28 -25.17
C ASP A 537 76.29 27.58 -26.42
N SER A 538 77.05 26.69 -27.07
CA SER A 538 76.55 25.88 -28.18
C SER A 538 75.71 24.67 -27.74
N ILE A 539 75.76 24.30 -26.46
CA ILE A 539 75.06 23.13 -25.90
C ILE A 539 73.80 23.58 -25.14
N CYS A 540 73.95 24.52 -24.20
CA CYS A 540 72.86 25.19 -23.49
C CYS A 540 73.38 26.50 -22.88
N GLU A 541 72.49 27.29 -22.29
CA GLU A 541 72.85 28.56 -21.64
C GLU A 541 73.95 28.36 -20.57
N ILE A 542 75.00 29.18 -20.63
CA ILE A 542 76.15 29.13 -19.70
C ILE A 542 75.67 29.30 -18.26
N GLY A 543 76.11 28.41 -17.37
CA GLY A 543 75.67 28.36 -15.96
C GLY A 543 74.55 27.35 -15.71
N THR A 544 73.87 26.85 -16.75
CA THR A 544 72.84 25.82 -16.60
C THR A 544 73.46 24.45 -16.39
N CYS A 545 73.03 23.72 -15.37
CA CYS A 545 73.40 22.33 -15.16
C CYS A 545 72.63 21.43 -16.14
N VAL A 546 73.33 20.73 -17.03
CA VAL A 546 72.68 19.85 -18.03
C VAL A 546 72.06 18.58 -17.43
N ASN A 547 72.34 18.29 -16.15
CA ASN A 547 71.79 17.14 -15.45
C ASN A 547 70.41 17.42 -14.84
N CYS A 548 70.22 18.58 -14.20
CA CYS A 548 68.98 18.90 -13.47
C CYS A 548 68.26 20.16 -13.97
N GLY A 549 68.86 20.95 -14.86
CA GLY A 549 68.30 22.21 -15.36
C GLY A 549 68.49 23.43 -14.46
N HIS A 550 69.13 23.29 -13.28
CA HIS A 550 69.39 24.41 -12.38
C HIS A 550 70.36 25.43 -12.99
N PHE A 551 70.06 26.71 -12.87
CA PHE A 551 70.97 27.79 -13.26
C PHE A 551 71.89 28.15 -12.09
N ASN A 552 73.21 28.02 -12.29
CA ASN A 552 74.24 28.29 -11.30
C ASN A 552 74.95 29.59 -11.68
N GLU A 553 75.08 30.53 -10.75
CA GLU A 553 75.81 31.78 -10.98
C GLU A 553 77.32 31.52 -11.01
N ILE A 554 77.90 31.47 -12.22
CA ILE A 554 79.33 31.24 -12.43
C ILE A 554 80.01 32.46 -13.06
N GLN A 555 81.26 32.71 -12.67
CA GLN A 555 82.09 33.78 -13.21
C GLN A 555 83.43 33.25 -13.70
N LYS A 556 84.02 33.93 -14.68
CA LYS A 556 85.32 33.57 -15.23
C LYS A 556 86.43 34.29 -14.47
N CYS A 557 87.38 33.54 -13.92
CA CYS A 557 88.51 34.09 -13.18
C CYS A 557 89.43 34.91 -14.08
N ASP A 558 89.71 36.16 -13.69
CA ASP A 558 90.54 37.11 -14.45
C ASP A 558 91.98 36.63 -14.69
N ARG A 559 92.44 35.65 -13.90
CA ARG A 559 93.81 35.15 -13.94
C ARG A 559 93.96 33.80 -14.64
N CYS A 560 93.18 32.79 -14.25
CA CYS A 560 93.34 31.43 -14.78
C CYS A 560 92.30 31.07 -15.85
N ASP A 561 91.38 31.98 -16.19
CA ASP A 561 90.28 31.78 -17.14
C ASP A 561 89.31 30.62 -16.77
N GLN A 562 89.40 30.05 -15.58
CA GLN A 562 88.47 29.01 -15.10
C GLN A 562 87.15 29.64 -14.65
N TYR A 563 86.06 28.93 -14.90
CA TYR A 563 84.75 29.28 -14.35
C TYR A 563 84.63 28.75 -12.92
N TYR A 564 84.18 29.59 -12.01
CA TYR A 564 83.95 29.28 -10.60
C TYR A 564 82.70 30.00 -10.11
N ASN A 565 82.10 29.48 -9.05
CA ASN A 565 81.02 30.17 -8.36
C ASN A 565 81.62 31.19 -7.36
N PRO A 566 81.42 32.50 -7.52
CA PRO A 566 82.01 33.52 -6.64
C PRO A 566 81.39 33.54 -5.24
N GLU A 567 80.19 32.98 -5.05
CA GLU A 567 79.54 32.89 -3.73
C GLU A 567 80.06 31.71 -2.91
N VAL A 568 80.60 30.67 -3.57
CA VAL A 568 81.06 29.42 -2.94
C VAL A 568 82.59 29.27 -2.96
N GLU A 569 83.25 29.61 -4.06
CA GLU A 569 84.64 29.24 -4.36
C GLU A 569 85.51 30.41 -4.87
N GLY A 570 85.49 31.56 -4.20
CA GLY A 570 86.40 32.67 -4.50
C GLY A 570 85.90 34.04 -4.04
N ASN A 571 86.25 35.07 -4.80
CA ASN A 571 85.70 36.42 -4.67
C ASN A 571 85.19 36.93 -6.03
N SER A 572 84.79 38.20 -6.12
CA SER A 572 84.22 38.80 -7.34
C SER A 572 85.16 38.86 -8.57
N SER A 573 86.43 38.46 -8.46
CA SER A 573 87.40 38.60 -9.56
C SER A 573 88.35 37.42 -9.71
N PHE A 574 88.58 36.65 -8.65
CA PHE A 574 89.48 35.50 -8.66
C PHE A 574 88.83 34.26 -8.02
N CYS A 575 89.04 33.09 -8.63
CA CYS A 575 88.70 31.81 -8.03
C CYS A 575 89.54 31.54 -6.77
N GLN A 576 89.05 30.68 -5.86
CA GLN A 576 89.70 30.39 -4.58
C GLN A 576 91.19 30.02 -4.74
N GLY A 577 91.53 29.20 -5.74
CA GLY A 577 92.93 28.84 -6.00
C GLY A 577 93.82 30.01 -6.44
N CYS A 578 93.25 30.99 -7.16
CA CYS A 578 93.98 32.21 -7.54
C CYS A 578 94.05 33.21 -6.38
N VAL A 579 93.01 33.31 -5.54
CA VAL A 579 93.02 34.09 -4.29
C VAL A 579 94.11 33.56 -3.36
N ASP A 580 94.11 32.25 -3.08
CA ASP A 580 95.10 31.60 -2.22
C ASP A 580 96.54 31.79 -2.73
N TYR A 581 96.73 31.83 -4.05
CA TYR A 581 98.04 32.09 -4.64
C TYR A 581 98.46 33.55 -4.46
N ILE A 582 97.53 34.50 -4.66
CA ILE A 582 97.79 35.94 -4.50
C ILE A 582 98.10 36.24 -3.03
N ASP A 583 97.37 35.65 -2.08
CA ASP A 583 97.56 35.85 -0.64
C ASP A 583 98.86 35.22 -0.09
N LYS A 584 99.44 34.25 -0.80
CA LYS A 584 100.72 33.61 -0.44
C LYS A 584 101.96 34.31 -1.03
N GLN A 585 101.77 35.35 -1.85
CA GLN A 585 102.85 36.24 -2.30
C GLN A 585 103.02 37.41 -1.34
#